data_AF-A0AAW1F3J5-F1
#
_entry.id   AF-A0AAW1F3J5-F1
#
_cell.length_a   1.000
_cell.length_b   1.000
_cell.length_c   1.000
_cell.angle_alpha   90.00
_cell.angle_beta   90.00
_cell.angle_gamma   90.00
#
_symmetry.space_group_name_H-M   'P 1'
#
loop_
_entity.id
_entity.type
_entity.pdbx_description
1 polymer ?
#
loop_
_entity_poly.entity_id
_entity_poly.type
_entity_poly.pdbx_seq_one_letter_code
_entity_poly.pdbx_strand_id
1 'polypeptide(L)'
;MAGNVRRFYDLSAKLLDYTQMNELHRRYSTKGLVILGVPCNQFGHQENGKNDEILRSLKYVRPGNAFEPKFKLLEKVNVNGEDAHPLFVYLKEKLPFPCDDAMALMTDPKFIIWSPVCRNDVSWNFEKFLVGPDGEPYKRYSRNFLTIDIEADIKELLKRVK
;
A
#
# COMPACT_ATOMS: atom_id res chain seq x y z
N MET A 1 -26.85 -9.06 -26.88
CA MET A 1 -26.00 -10.14 -26.34
C MET A 1 -25.01 -9.53 -25.38
N ALA A 2 -25.14 -9.84 -24.10
CA ALA A 2 -24.38 -9.23 -23.01
C ALA A 2 -22.89 -9.56 -23.12
N GLY A 3 -22.04 -8.53 -23.04
CA GLY A 3 -20.60 -8.68 -23.02
C GLY A 3 -20.16 -9.40 -21.77
N ASN A 4 -19.56 -10.58 -21.94
CA ASN A 4 -18.85 -11.29 -20.89
C ASN A 4 -17.64 -10.46 -20.46
N VAL A 5 -17.79 -9.64 -19.42
CA VAL A 5 -16.65 -9.10 -18.67
C VAL A 5 -15.94 -10.29 -18.03
N ARG A 6 -14.84 -10.73 -18.64
CA ARG A 6 -13.90 -11.65 -18.01
C ARG A 6 -13.34 -10.91 -16.80
N ARG A 7 -13.63 -11.40 -15.59
CA ARG A 7 -13.03 -10.87 -14.35
C ARG A 7 -11.51 -10.99 -14.47
N PHE A 8 -10.83 -9.88 -14.71
CA PHE A 8 -9.38 -9.79 -14.61
C PHE A 8 -9.07 -9.50 -13.14
N TYR A 9 -8.68 -10.53 -12.40
CA TYR A 9 -8.03 -10.31 -11.12
C TYR A 9 -6.61 -9.89 -11.45
N ASP A 10 -6.27 -8.61 -11.25
CA ASP A 10 -4.89 -8.17 -11.34
C ASP A 10 -4.11 -8.74 -10.15
N LEU A 11 -3.71 -9.98 -10.37
CA LEU A 11 -2.83 -10.77 -9.55
C LEU A 11 -1.38 -10.23 -9.68
N SER A 12 -1.07 -9.43 -10.71
CA SER A 12 0.27 -8.89 -10.95
C SER A 12 0.63 -7.74 -10.01
N ALA A 13 -0.33 -6.90 -9.61
CA ALA A 13 -0.07 -5.76 -8.70
C ALA A 13 0.58 -6.18 -7.37
N LYS A 14 0.01 -7.16 -6.65
CA LYS A 14 0.58 -7.67 -5.38
C LYS A 14 2.00 -8.22 -5.57
N LEU A 15 2.26 -8.94 -6.66
CA LEU A 15 3.61 -9.44 -6.94
C LEU A 15 4.59 -8.29 -7.25
N LEU A 16 4.14 -7.33 -8.05
CA LEU A 16 4.94 -6.21 -8.50
C LEU A 16 5.34 -5.30 -7.33
N ASP A 17 4.40 -4.93 -6.48
CA ASP A 17 4.68 -4.06 -5.34
C ASP A 17 5.63 -4.73 -4.33
N TYR A 18 5.42 -6.00 -3.96
CA TYR A 18 6.32 -6.71 -3.04
C TYR A 18 7.75 -6.83 -3.59
N THR A 19 7.90 -7.09 -4.89
CA THR A 19 9.22 -7.21 -5.53
C THR A 19 9.90 -5.84 -5.66
N GLN A 20 9.17 -4.79 -6.03
CA GLN A 20 9.69 -3.42 -6.10
C GLN A 20 10.05 -2.85 -4.72
N MET A 21 9.25 -3.11 -3.68
CA MET A 21 9.58 -2.75 -2.29
C MET A 21 10.86 -3.45 -1.84
N ASN A 22 11.04 -4.74 -2.15
CA ASN A 22 12.28 -5.45 -1.85
C ASN A 22 13.49 -4.83 -2.56
N GLU A 23 13.32 -4.39 -3.81
CA GLU A 23 14.38 -3.73 -4.57
C GLU A 23 14.73 -2.35 -4.01
N LEU A 24 13.73 -1.52 -3.68
CA LEU A 24 13.97 -0.23 -3.01
C LEU A 24 14.65 -0.41 -1.66
N HIS A 25 14.18 -1.36 -0.84
CA HIS A 25 14.80 -1.69 0.44
C HIS A 25 16.27 -2.10 0.24
N ARG A 26 16.56 -2.95 -0.73
CA ARG A 26 17.93 -3.39 -1.04
C ARG A 26 18.84 -2.20 -1.41
N ARG A 27 18.34 -1.22 -2.17
CA ARG A 27 19.13 -0.07 -2.63
C ARG A 27 19.35 1.02 -1.57
N TYR A 28 18.36 1.22 -0.69
CA TYR A 28 18.28 2.44 0.13
C TYR A 28 18.15 2.21 1.65
N SER A 29 18.00 0.97 2.12
CA SER A 29 17.90 0.69 3.57
C SER A 29 19.09 1.20 4.38
N THR A 30 20.31 0.98 3.88
CA THR A 30 21.54 1.49 4.50
C THR A 30 21.73 3.00 4.37
N LYS A 31 20.88 3.67 3.59
CA LYS A 31 20.90 5.11 3.36
C LYS A 31 19.80 5.85 4.12
N GLY A 32 18.98 5.15 4.90
CA GLY A 32 17.93 5.72 5.73
C GLY A 32 16.50 5.42 5.27
N LEU A 33 16.29 4.71 4.15
CA LEU A 33 14.94 4.31 3.76
C LEU A 33 14.43 3.18 4.64
N VAL A 34 13.29 3.39 5.30
CA VAL A 34 12.55 2.34 5.99
C VAL A 34 11.24 2.09 5.25
N ILE A 35 10.96 0.83 4.93
CA ILE A 35 9.70 0.40 4.33
C ILE A 35 8.91 -0.35 5.39
N LEU A 36 7.64 0.03 5.56
CA LEU A 36 6.68 -0.62 6.44
C LEU A 36 5.49 -1.10 5.61
N GLY A 37 5.28 -2.40 5.56
CA GLY A 37 4.07 -2.95 4.96
C GLY A 37 3.00 -3.15 6.02
N VAL A 38 1.79 -2.65 5.73
CA VAL A 38 0.65 -2.74 6.64
C VAL A 38 -0.43 -3.60 6.00
N PRO A 39 -0.59 -4.86 6.42
CA PRO A 39 -1.67 -5.71 5.93
C PRO A 39 -3.05 -5.11 6.27
N CYS A 40 -3.99 -5.19 5.33
CA CYS A 40 -5.36 -4.71 5.51
C CYS A 40 -6.32 -5.59 4.68
N ASN A 41 -7.49 -5.92 5.24
CA ASN A 41 -8.46 -6.80 4.58
C ASN A 41 -9.71 -6.08 4.06
N GLN A 42 -9.73 -4.73 4.07
CA GLN A 42 -10.90 -3.94 3.68
C GLN A 42 -11.13 -3.94 2.15
N PHE A 43 -10.10 -4.25 1.36
CA PHE A 43 -10.15 -4.12 -0.10
C PHE A 43 -10.33 -5.48 -0.76
N GLY A 44 -11.61 -5.81 -1.04
CA GLY A 44 -11.98 -7.06 -1.71
C GLY A 44 -11.54 -8.33 -0.97
N HIS A 45 -11.34 -8.24 0.35
CA HIS A 45 -10.91 -9.34 1.21
C HIS A 45 -9.65 -10.07 0.71
N GLN A 46 -8.65 -9.32 0.24
CA GLN A 46 -7.42 -9.89 -0.34
C GLN A 46 -6.36 -10.30 0.70
N GLU A 47 -6.63 -10.10 1.99
CA GLU A 47 -5.74 -10.44 3.12
C GLU A 47 -6.52 -11.14 4.25
N ASN A 48 -7.20 -12.22 3.88
CA ASN A 48 -8.04 -13.01 4.81
C ASN A 48 -7.25 -13.73 5.89
N GLY A 49 -5.99 -14.06 5.63
CA GLY A 49 -5.13 -14.77 6.58
C GLY A 49 -4.91 -13.97 7.87
N LYS A 50 -4.65 -14.70 8.96
CA LYS A 50 -4.22 -14.12 10.24
C LYS A 50 -2.78 -13.61 10.15
N ASN A 51 -2.35 -12.80 11.11
CA ASN A 51 -1.01 -12.20 11.14
C ASN A 51 0.12 -13.25 10.96
N ASP A 52 -0.03 -14.43 11.56
CA ASP A 52 0.91 -15.55 11.49
C ASP A 52 0.89 -16.32 10.14
N GLU A 53 -0.15 -16.13 9.33
CA GLU A 53 -0.31 -16.77 8.03
C GLU A 53 0.22 -15.93 6.86
N ILE A 54 0.31 -14.61 7.03
CA ILE A 54 0.67 -13.68 5.95
C ILE A 54 2.06 -14.02 5.38
N LEU A 55 3.07 -14.21 6.22
CA LEU A 55 4.42 -14.56 5.77
C LEU A 55 4.46 -15.92 5.05
N ARG A 56 3.67 -16.89 5.52
CA ARG A 56 3.55 -18.20 4.85
C ARG A 56 2.90 -18.05 3.48
N SER A 57 1.85 -17.24 3.37
CA SER A 57 1.18 -16.94 2.10
C SER A 57 2.15 -16.30 1.10
N LEU A 58 2.94 -15.30 1.53
CA LEU A 58 3.95 -14.68 0.69
C LEU A 58 5.02 -15.67 0.22
N LYS A 59 5.48 -16.56 1.12
CA LYS A 59 6.55 -17.51 0.86
C LYS A 59 6.13 -18.67 -0.05
N TYR A 60 4.91 -19.19 0.13
CA TYR A 60 4.49 -20.45 -0.49
C TYR A 60 3.35 -20.31 -1.51
N VAL A 61 2.58 -19.21 -1.48
CA VAL A 61 1.39 -19.05 -2.33
C VAL A 61 1.57 -17.93 -3.34
N ARG A 62 1.73 -16.69 -2.85
CA ARG A 62 1.89 -15.50 -3.70
C ARG A 62 2.59 -14.39 -2.92
N PRO A 63 3.80 -13.95 -3.32
CA PRO A 63 4.53 -14.30 -4.54
C PRO A 63 4.91 -15.78 -4.75
N GLY A 64 5.06 -16.55 -3.67
CA GLY A 64 5.55 -17.92 -3.75
C GLY A 64 7.06 -17.96 -3.98
N ASN A 65 7.59 -19.11 -4.43
CA ASN A 65 9.01 -19.29 -4.77
C ASN A 65 9.99 -18.90 -3.64
N ALA A 66 9.63 -19.22 -2.40
CA ALA A 66 10.39 -18.85 -1.21
C ALA A 66 10.62 -17.34 -1.05
N PHE A 67 9.70 -16.51 -1.59
CA PHE A 67 9.76 -15.07 -1.43
C PHE A 67 9.69 -14.66 0.04
N GLU A 68 10.59 -13.77 0.44
CA GLU A 68 10.62 -13.17 1.77
C GLU A 68 10.68 -11.64 1.63
N PRO A 69 9.78 -10.90 2.30
CA PRO A 69 9.86 -9.44 2.34
C PRO A 69 11.12 -9.05 3.13
N LYS A 70 11.94 -8.17 2.54
CA LYS A 70 13.16 -7.63 3.17
C LYS A 70 12.86 -6.48 4.13
N PHE A 71 11.61 -6.06 4.19
CA PHE A 71 11.12 -4.95 4.97
C PHE A 71 10.15 -5.43 6.05
N LYS A 72 9.87 -4.57 7.03
CA LYS A 72 9.03 -4.93 8.17
C LYS A 72 7.56 -4.97 7.75
N LEU A 73 6.90 -6.11 7.99
CA LEU A 73 5.45 -6.19 8.00
C LEU A 73 4.95 -5.94 9.42
N LEU A 74 3.93 -5.09 9.55
CA LEU A 74 3.24 -4.83 10.80
C LEU A 74 2.03 -5.76 10.94
N GLU A 75 1.33 -5.63 12.07
CA GLU A 75 0.06 -6.32 12.28
C GLU A 75 -1.01 -5.81 11.30
N LYS A 76 -1.96 -6.69 10.98
CA LYS A 76 -3.11 -6.35 10.16
C LYS A 76 -4.01 -5.36 10.88
N VAL A 77 -4.35 -4.26 10.21
CA VAL A 77 -5.22 -3.21 10.75
C VAL A 77 -6.23 -2.74 9.71
N ASN A 78 -7.23 -1.99 10.17
CA ASN A 78 -8.10 -1.20 9.29
C ASN A 78 -7.44 0.15 8.99
N VAL A 79 -7.61 0.64 7.76
CA VAL A 79 -7.08 1.93 7.29
C VAL A 79 -8.18 2.95 6.99
N ASN A 80 -9.42 2.49 6.84
CA ASN A 80 -10.62 3.31 6.64
C ASN A 80 -11.72 2.98 7.65
N GLY A 81 -12.72 3.87 7.74
CA GLY A 81 -13.84 3.74 8.67
C GLY A 81 -13.52 4.14 10.10
N GLU A 82 -14.47 3.88 11.00
CA GLU A 82 -14.43 4.24 12.42
C GLU A 82 -13.25 3.58 13.15
N ASP A 83 -12.96 2.31 12.82
CA ASP A 83 -11.87 1.54 13.41
C ASP A 83 -10.51 1.75 12.70
N ALA A 84 -10.36 2.80 11.88
CA ALA A 84 -9.11 3.07 11.19
C ALA A 84 -7.97 3.31 12.19
N HIS A 85 -6.83 2.67 11.96
CA HIS A 85 -5.66 2.86 12.80
C HIS A 85 -5.25 4.35 12.81
N PRO A 86 -4.92 4.96 13.97
CA PRO A 86 -4.67 6.41 14.08
C PRO A 86 -3.63 6.96 13.11
N LEU A 87 -2.60 6.16 12.80
CA LEU A 87 -1.60 6.51 11.77
C LEU A 87 -2.25 6.80 10.40
N PHE A 88 -3.20 5.96 9.96
CA PHE A 88 -3.86 6.16 8.66
C PHE A 88 -4.86 7.30 8.69
N VAL A 89 -5.51 7.56 9.83
CA VAL A 89 -6.30 8.78 10.02
C VAL A 89 -5.41 10.01 9.80
N TYR A 90 -4.29 10.09 10.50
CA TYR A 90 -3.30 11.17 10.38
C TYR A 90 -2.78 11.33 8.93
N LEU A 91 -2.35 10.24 8.30
CA LEU A 91 -1.81 10.27 6.94
C LEU A 91 -2.86 10.72 5.91
N LYS A 92 -4.10 10.26 6.02
CA LYS A 92 -5.20 10.66 5.13
C LYS A 92 -5.65 12.11 5.36
N GLU A 93 -5.52 12.65 6.56
CA GLU A 93 -5.80 14.06 6.82
C GLU A 93 -4.72 14.97 6.23
N LYS A 94 -3.44 14.60 6.38
CA LYS A 94 -2.30 15.37 5.86
C LYS A 94 -2.15 15.26 4.35
N LEU A 95 -2.46 14.09 3.78
CA LEU A 95 -2.38 13.81 2.36
C LEU A 95 -3.74 13.27 1.86
N PRO A 96 -4.74 14.15 1.69
CA PRO A 96 -6.12 13.73 1.43
C PRO A 96 -6.29 13.02 0.09
N PHE A 97 -5.44 13.30 -0.89
CA PHE A 97 -5.54 12.75 -2.23
C PHE A 97 -4.18 12.25 -2.72
N PRO A 98 -4.12 11.13 -3.46
CA PRO A 98 -2.93 10.75 -4.20
C PRO A 98 -2.51 11.84 -5.19
N CYS A 99 -1.21 12.04 -5.37
CA CYS A 99 -0.67 13.06 -6.27
C CYS A 99 -0.90 12.75 -7.76
N ASP A 100 -1.09 11.48 -8.10
CA ASP A 100 -1.24 10.98 -9.47
C ASP A 100 -2.70 10.70 -9.85
N ASP A 101 -3.59 10.55 -8.87
CA ASP A 101 -5.03 10.36 -9.09
C ASP A 101 -5.82 10.93 -7.90
N ALA A 102 -6.27 12.18 -8.03
CA ALA A 102 -6.94 12.89 -6.96
C ALA A 102 -8.45 12.59 -6.83
N MET A 103 -9.02 11.83 -7.77
CA MET A 103 -10.48 11.70 -7.90
C MET A 103 -10.99 10.28 -7.71
N ALA A 104 -10.19 9.26 -8.02
CA ALA A 104 -10.64 7.88 -7.90
C ALA A 104 -10.69 7.40 -6.45
N LEU A 105 -11.88 6.98 -6.00
CA LEU A 105 -12.06 6.25 -4.74
C LEU A 105 -12.39 4.77 -5.00
N MET A 106 -13.50 4.48 -5.66
CA MET A 106 -13.90 3.13 -5.99
C MET A 106 -14.84 3.12 -7.20
N THR A 107 -14.64 2.17 -8.11
CA THR A 107 -15.51 2.03 -9.29
C THR A 107 -16.81 1.28 -8.97
N ASP A 108 -16.72 0.16 -8.24
CA ASP A 108 -17.88 -0.59 -7.78
C ASP A 108 -18.11 -0.30 -6.29
N PRO A 109 -19.19 0.39 -5.91
CA PRO A 109 -19.46 0.75 -4.52
C PRO A 109 -19.60 -0.46 -3.59
N LYS A 110 -19.84 -1.66 -4.12
CA LYS A 110 -19.94 -2.90 -3.31
C LYS A 110 -18.64 -3.27 -2.60
N PHE A 111 -17.50 -2.75 -3.04
CA PHE A 111 -16.22 -2.96 -2.36
C PHE A 111 -15.99 -2.01 -1.18
N ILE A 112 -16.86 -1.02 -0.98
CA ILE A 112 -16.82 -0.15 0.19
C ILE A 112 -17.60 -0.84 1.30
N ILE A 113 -16.87 -1.47 2.21
CA ILE A 113 -17.42 -2.26 3.33
C ILE A 113 -17.15 -1.63 4.70
N TRP A 114 -16.63 -0.40 4.71
CA TRP A 114 -16.33 0.37 5.92
C TRP A 114 -17.30 1.54 6.07
N SER A 115 -17.40 2.04 7.30
CA SER A 115 -18.21 3.21 7.66
C SER A 115 -17.50 3.98 8.78
N PRO A 116 -17.57 5.32 8.81
CA PRO A 116 -18.08 6.19 7.75
C PRO A 116 -17.17 6.15 6.51
N VAL A 117 -17.71 6.58 5.37
CA VAL A 117 -16.96 6.75 4.12
C VAL A 117 -16.51 8.19 4.01
N CYS A 118 -15.22 8.41 3.82
CA CYS A 118 -14.60 9.73 3.74
C CYS A 118 -13.98 9.96 2.36
N ARG A 119 -13.94 11.23 1.90
CA ARG A 119 -13.38 11.59 0.58
C ARG A 119 -11.89 11.29 0.45
N ASN A 120 -11.18 11.22 1.57
CA ASN A 120 -9.75 10.96 1.63
C ASN A 120 -9.41 9.49 1.91
N ASP A 121 -10.40 8.59 1.93
CA ASP A 121 -10.18 7.16 2.17
C ASP A 121 -9.16 6.55 1.21
N VAL A 122 -8.46 5.52 1.68
CA VAL A 122 -7.61 4.68 0.83
C VAL A 122 -8.52 3.94 -0.15
N SER A 123 -8.22 4.03 -1.44
CA SER A 123 -9.04 3.49 -2.53
C SER A 123 -8.88 1.97 -2.68
N TRP A 124 -7.69 1.42 -2.45
CA TRP A 124 -7.40 0.01 -2.66
C TRP A 124 -6.08 -0.43 -1.99
N ASN A 125 -5.76 -1.72 -2.14
CA ASN A 125 -4.44 -2.25 -1.80
C ASN A 125 -3.34 -1.51 -2.56
N PHE A 126 -2.18 -1.37 -1.89
CA PHE A 126 -0.98 -0.75 -2.44
C PHE A 126 -1.13 0.74 -2.80
N GLU A 127 -1.90 1.52 -2.04
CA GLU A 127 -1.57 2.95 -1.94
C GLU A 127 -0.31 3.15 -1.11
N LYS A 128 0.45 4.21 -1.40
CA LYS A 128 1.74 4.47 -0.78
C LYS A 128 1.77 5.85 -0.16
N PHE A 129 2.36 5.96 1.03
CA PHE A 129 2.62 7.22 1.70
C PHE A 129 4.13 7.34 1.91
N LEU A 130 4.72 8.41 1.41
CA LEU A 130 6.12 8.75 1.65
C LEU A 130 6.18 9.80 2.75
N VAL A 131 6.99 9.52 3.77
CA VAL A 131 7.18 10.38 4.96
C VAL A 131 8.64 10.85 4.97
N GLY A 132 8.83 12.13 5.29
CA GLY A 132 10.14 12.76 5.40
C GLY A 132 10.95 12.27 6.61
N PRO A 133 12.26 12.53 6.64
CA PRO A 133 13.12 12.17 7.77
C PRO A 133 12.80 12.94 9.06
N ASP A 134 12.05 14.03 8.96
CA ASP A 134 11.46 14.80 10.07
C ASP A 134 10.16 14.21 10.61
N GLY A 135 9.63 13.16 9.99
CA GLY A 135 8.36 12.53 10.34
C GLY A 135 7.13 13.16 9.67
N GLU A 136 7.32 14.19 8.83
CA GLU A 136 6.20 14.85 8.15
C GLU A 136 5.79 14.11 6.86
N PRO A 137 4.48 13.90 6.62
CA PRO A 137 4.02 13.30 5.36
C PRO A 137 4.41 14.15 4.15
N TYR A 138 5.10 13.55 3.18
CA TYR A 138 5.61 14.24 1.99
C TYR A 138 4.70 14.08 0.78
N LYS A 139 4.31 12.85 0.43
CA LYS A 139 3.49 12.57 -0.76
C LYS A 139 2.72 11.25 -0.63
N ARG A 140 1.52 11.21 -1.20
CA ARG A 140 0.67 10.02 -1.32
C ARG A 140 0.56 9.60 -2.78
N TYR A 141 0.61 8.32 -3.05
CA TYR A 141 0.55 7.75 -4.40
C TYR A 141 -0.57 6.72 -4.49
N SER A 142 -1.26 6.70 -5.62
CA SER A 142 -2.43 5.85 -5.83
C SER A 142 -2.03 4.37 -5.96
N ARG A 143 -3.03 3.50 -5.93
CA ARG A 143 -2.85 2.06 -6.16
C ARG A 143 -2.17 1.72 -7.50
N ASN A 144 -2.30 2.58 -8.50
CA ASN A 144 -1.77 2.36 -9.85
C ASN A 144 -0.36 2.93 -10.04
N PHE A 145 0.10 3.77 -9.11
CA PHE A 145 1.45 4.32 -9.16
C PHE A 145 2.46 3.23 -8.86
N LEU A 146 3.43 3.04 -9.75
CA LEU A 146 4.45 2.01 -9.57
C LEU A 146 5.33 2.34 -8.37
N THR A 147 5.50 1.38 -7.46
CA THR A 147 6.36 1.53 -6.27
C THR A 147 7.76 1.97 -6.67
N ILE A 148 8.33 1.41 -7.75
CA ILE A 148 9.68 1.76 -8.20
C ILE A 148 9.81 3.21 -8.65
N ASP A 149 8.76 3.84 -9.17
CA ASP A 149 8.80 5.22 -9.65
C ASP A 149 8.85 6.23 -8.49
N ILE A 150 8.54 5.79 -7.26
CA ILE A 150 8.72 6.56 -6.02
C ILE A 150 10.23 6.80 -5.73
N GLU A 151 11.13 6.05 -6.37
CA GLU A 151 12.58 6.15 -6.19
C GLU A 151 13.12 7.58 -6.37
N ALA A 152 12.56 8.37 -7.29
CA ALA A 152 12.98 9.74 -7.53
C ALA A 152 12.72 10.63 -6.29
N ASP A 153 11.53 10.55 -5.71
CA ASP A 153 11.15 11.28 -4.50
C ASP A 153 11.91 10.77 -3.27
N ILE A 154 12.15 9.45 -3.17
CA ILE A 154 12.98 8.86 -2.11
C ILE A 154 14.40 9.44 -2.17
N LYS A 155 15.04 9.45 -3.34
CA LYS A 155 16.39 10.03 -3.50
C LYS A 155 16.44 11.49 -3.07
N GLU A 156 15.39 12.26 -3.34
CA GLU A 156 15.32 13.66 -2.94
C GLU A 156 15.26 13.82 -1.42
N LEU A 157 14.44 13.01 -0.72
CA LEU A 157 14.36 13.04 0.73
C LEU A 157 15.62 12.50 1.41
N LEU A 158 16.28 11.50 0.83
CA LEU A 158 17.52 10.95 1.37
C LEU A 158 18.67 11.96 1.39
N LYS A 159 18.68 12.96 0.51
CA LYS A 159 19.67 14.06 0.58
C LYS A 159 19.53 14.92 1.84
N ARG A 160 18.36 14.87 2.50
CA ARG A 160 18.04 15.64 3.71
C ARG A 160 18.40 14.88 4.99
N VAL A 161 18.67 13.57 4.88
CA VAL A 161 19.17 12.75 5.99
C VAL A 161 20.64 13.11 6.18
N LYS A 162 20.94 13.78 7.30
CA LYS A 162 22.31 14.12 7.70
C LYS A 162 23.01 12.91 8.30
#